data_AF-A0A5J6N4T2-F1
#
_entry.id   AF-A0A5J6N4T2-F1
#
_cell.length_a   1.000
_cell.length_b   1.000
_cell.length_c   1.000
_cell.angle_alpha   90.00
_cell.angle_beta   90.00
_cell.angle_gamma   90.00
#
_symmetry.space_group_name_H-M   'P 1'
#
loop_
_entity.id
_entity.type
_entity.pdbx_description
1 polymer ?
#
loop_
_entity_poly.entity_id
_entity_poly.type
_entity_poly.pdbx_seq_one_letter_code
_entity_poly.pdbx_strand_id
1 'polypeptide(L)'
;MRLSPTQVQRIQVEMNAEAIPEQHAITPDLQRTFGDHTFFLDGEGLAIVEASAEDSHVGNVVKVARWADADHTTLKIQTPQPTPLQVELDREDDQETPAARCSRR
;
A
#
# COMPACT_ATOMS: atom_id res chain seq x y z
N MET A 1 -1.96 6.77 3.81
CA MET A 1 -1.57 5.89 4.92
C MET A 1 -0.37 5.07 4.50
N ARG A 2 0.65 4.99 5.35
CA ARG A 2 1.86 4.19 5.11
C ARG A 2 1.75 2.86 5.85
N LEU A 3 1.86 1.77 5.11
CA LEU A 3 1.81 0.41 5.67
C LEU A 3 3.18 -0.04 6.15
N SER A 4 3.20 -0.87 7.19
CA SER A 4 4.41 -1.50 7.70
C SER A 4 4.98 -2.49 6.67
N PRO A 5 6.30 -2.67 6.58
CA PRO A 5 6.91 -3.55 5.57
C PRO A 5 6.36 -4.99 5.59
N THR A 6 6.00 -5.50 6.77
CA THR A 6 5.33 -6.80 6.94
C THR A 6 3.93 -6.83 6.30
N GLN A 7 3.14 -5.77 6.49
CA GLN A 7 1.82 -5.63 5.86
C GLN A 7 1.97 -5.52 4.34
N VAL A 8 2.93 -4.73 3.88
CA VAL A 8 3.24 -4.55 2.47
C VAL A 8 3.59 -5.89 1.81
N GLN A 9 4.47 -6.70 2.39
CA GLN A 9 4.78 -8.04 1.85
C GLN A 9 3.57 -8.97 1.80
N ARG A 10 2.71 -8.95 2.82
CA ARG A 10 1.50 -9.78 2.83
C ARG A 10 0.55 -9.36 1.72
N ILE A 11 0.23 -8.07 1.64
CA ILE A 11 -0.68 -7.51 0.65
C ILE A 11 -0.15 -7.74 -0.76
N GLN A 12 1.17 -7.64 -0.98
CA GLN A 12 1.78 -7.98 -2.26
C GLN A 12 1.46 -9.42 -2.70
N VAL A 13 1.51 -10.38 -1.76
CA VAL A 13 1.17 -11.78 -2.05
C VAL A 13 -0.34 -11.96 -2.26
N GLU A 14 -1.19 -11.31 -1.48
CA GLU A 14 -2.65 -11.43 -1.59
C GLU A 14 -3.21 -10.77 -2.86
N MET A 15 -2.70 -9.60 -3.23
CA MET A 15 -3.04 -8.90 -4.46
C MET A 15 -2.28 -9.40 -5.68
N ASN A 16 -1.23 -10.21 -5.49
CA ASN A 16 -0.26 -10.52 -6.53
C ASN A 16 0.30 -9.25 -7.22
N ALA A 17 0.60 -8.24 -6.42
CA ALA A 17 1.11 -6.93 -6.84
C ALA A 17 2.46 -6.64 -6.19
N GLU A 18 3.26 -5.77 -6.78
CA GLU A 18 4.57 -5.35 -6.26
C GLU A 18 4.46 -3.97 -5.61
N ALA A 19 4.99 -3.80 -4.39
CA ALA A 19 4.94 -2.52 -3.71
C ALA A 19 6.05 -1.60 -4.19
N ILE A 20 5.69 -0.37 -4.56
CA ILE A 20 6.65 0.65 -4.99
C ILE A 20 7.28 1.29 -3.75
N PRO A 21 8.62 1.18 -3.57
CA PRO A 21 9.29 1.82 -2.46
C PRO A 21 9.24 3.34 -2.59
N GLU A 22 9.33 4.02 -1.45
CA GLU A 22 9.33 5.50 -1.41
C GLU A 22 10.52 6.14 -2.16
N GLN A 23 11.56 5.36 -2.42
CA GLN A 23 12.76 5.78 -3.16
C GLN A 23 12.61 5.71 -4.69
N HIS A 24 11.43 5.37 -5.21
CA HIS A 24 11.19 5.33 -6.65
C HIS A 24 11.01 6.73 -7.24
N ALA A 25 11.48 6.95 -8.47
CA ALA A 25 11.44 8.27 -9.13
C ALA A 25 10.03 8.83 -9.33
N ILE A 26 9.01 7.96 -9.36
CA ILE A 26 7.60 8.31 -9.55
C ILE A 26 6.85 8.55 -8.22
N THR A 27 7.37 8.02 -7.10
CA THR A 27 6.78 8.18 -5.77
C THR A 27 6.50 9.64 -5.39
N PRO A 28 7.41 10.61 -5.57
CA PRO A 28 7.12 11.99 -5.17
C PRO A 28 5.96 12.62 -5.97
N ASP A 29 5.77 12.23 -7.24
CA ASP A 29 4.68 12.72 -8.07
C ASP A 29 3.33 12.12 -7.61
N LEU A 30 3.33 10.81 -7.35
CA LEU A 30 2.17 10.11 -6.81
C LEU A 30 1.80 10.62 -5.40
N GLN A 31 2.78 10.88 -4.55
CA GLN A 31 2.55 11.45 -3.22
C GLN A 31 1.98 12.86 -3.28
N ARG A 32 2.32 13.63 -4.33
CA ARG A 32 1.75 14.96 -4.55
C ARG A 32 0.28 14.90 -4.97
N THR A 33 -0.10 13.88 -5.73
CA THR A 33 -1.48 13.71 -6.23
C THR A 33 -2.38 12.99 -5.24
N PHE A 34 -1.90 11.91 -4.63
CA PHE A 34 -2.68 10.99 -3.79
C PHE A 34 -2.34 11.09 -2.30
N GLY A 35 -1.25 11.78 -1.94
CA GLY A 35 -0.77 11.88 -0.55
C GLY A 35 0.20 10.77 -0.16
N ASP A 36 0.56 10.70 1.12
CA ASP A 36 1.50 9.71 1.64
C ASP A 36 0.83 8.33 1.74
N HIS A 37 0.86 7.55 0.65
CA HIS A 37 0.30 6.20 0.58
C HIS A 37 1.32 5.18 0.09
N THR A 38 1.13 3.92 0.50
CA THR A 38 1.83 2.79 -0.12
C THR A 38 1.19 2.49 -1.47
N PHE A 39 1.99 2.53 -2.53
CA PHE A 39 1.55 2.24 -3.88
C PHE A 39 1.89 0.80 -4.27
N PHE A 40 0.93 0.10 -4.86
CA PHE A 40 1.05 -1.26 -5.35
C PHE A 40 0.91 -1.28 -6.86
N LEU A 41 1.83 -1.96 -7.52
CA LEU A 41 1.96 -2.07 -8.95
C LEU A 41 1.58 -3.48 -9.37
N ASP A 42 0.53 -3.59 -10.16
CA ASP A 42 0.05 -4.85 -10.73
C ASP A 42 0.17 -4.81 -12.27
N GLY A 43 -0.04 -5.95 -12.93
CA GLY A 43 -0.10 -6.04 -14.39
C GLY A 43 -1.14 -5.12 -15.04
N GLU A 44 -2.18 -4.69 -14.32
CA GLU A 44 -3.14 -3.70 -14.83
C GLU A 44 -2.70 -2.23 -14.62
N GLY A 45 -1.87 -1.94 -13.61
CA GLY A 45 -1.49 -0.56 -13.30
C GLY A 45 -1.14 -0.33 -11.83
N LEU A 46 -1.49 0.85 -11.33
CA LEU A 46 -1.20 1.28 -9.97
C LEU A 46 -2.47 1.29 -9.11
N ALA A 47 -2.40 0.62 -7.98
CA ALA A 47 -3.40 0.63 -6.93
C ALA A 47 -2.80 1.18 -5.63
N ILE A 48 -3.66 1.73 -4.79
CA ILE A 48 -3.34 2.08 -3.40
C ILE A 48 -4.26 1.28 -2.48
N VAL A 49 -3.81 1.09 -1.25
CA VAL A 49 -4.65 0.52 -0.20
C VAL A 49 -5.05 1.63 0.75
N GLU A 50 -6.35 1.77 0.97
CA GLU A 50 -6.92 2.72 1.92
C GLU A 50 -7.65 1.96 3.01
N ALA A 51 -7.48 2.38 4.26
CA ALA A 51 -8.25 1.81 5.36
C ALA A 51 -9.75 2.05 5.12
N SER A 52 -10.56 1.03 5.34
CA SER A 52 -12.01 1.15 5.22
C SER A 52 -12.53 2.11 6.28
N ALA A 53 -13.51 2.93 5.91
CA ALA A 53 -14.14 3.87 6.84
C ALA A 53 -14.89 3.14 7.99
N GLU A 54 -15.33 1.91 7.73
CA GLU A 54 -16.04 1.07 8.70
C GLU A 54 -15.06 0.27 9.57
N ASP A 55 -13.99 -0.26 8.98
CA ASP A 55 -12.99 -1.10 9.65
C ASP A 55 -11.57 -0.69 9.26
N SER A 56 -10.82 -0.11 10.21
CA SER A 56 -9.39 0.20 10.03
C SER A 56 -8.52 -1.05 9.83
N HIS A 57 -9.07 -2.21 10.16
CA HIS A 57 -8.48 -3.53 9.98
C HIS A 57 -8.63 -4.07 8.55
N VAL A 58 -9.44 -3.42 7.72
CA VAL A 58 -9.71 -3.83 6.34
C VAL A 58 -9.23 -2.74 5.38
N GLY A 59 -8.32 -3.10 4.48
CA GLY A 59 -7.81 -2.24 3.44
C GLY A 59 -8.58 -2.43 2.15
N ASN A 60 -9.20 -1.37 1.65
CA ASN A 60 -9.81 -1.36 0.32
C ASN A 60 -8.75 -1.03 -0.73
N VAL A 61 -8.71 -1.84 -1.78
CA VAL A 61 -7.82 -1.62 -2.91
C VAL A 61 -8.48 -0.65 -3.89
N VAL A 62 -7.83 0.48 -4.14
CA VAL A 62 -8.31 1.54 -5.04
C VAL A 62 -7.35 1.70 -6.19
N LYS A 63 -7.81 1.45 -7.42
CA LYS A 63 -7.01 1.65 -8.63
C LYS A 63 -6.95 3.14 -8.95
N VAL A 64 -5.74 3.69 -9.03
CA VAL A 64 -5.50 5.13 -9.21
C VAL A 64 -4.74 5.48 -10.47
N ALA A 65 -4.01 4.53 -11.05
CA ALA A 65 -3.38 4.70 -12.35
C ALA A 65 -3.44 3.40 -13.15
N ARG A 66 -3.32 3.52 -14.48
CA ARG A 66 -3.22 2.39 -15.39
C ARG A 66 -1.94 2.51 -16.20
N TRP A 67 -1.36 1.39 -16.61
CA TRP A 67 -0.34 1.40 -17.66
C TRP A 67 -0.91 2.02 -18.95
N ALA A 68 -0.25 3.06 -19.44
CA ALA A 68 -0.58 3.69 -20.71
C ALA A 68 0.01 2.91 -21.90
N ASP A 69 1.10 2.17 -21.64
CA ASP A 69 1.88 1.43 -22.64
C ASP A 69 1.91 -0.06 -22.29
N ALA A 70 1.95 -0.91 -23.31
CA ALA A 70 2.05 -2.36 -23.16
C ALA A 70 3.40 -2.80 -22.54
N ASP A 71 4.41 -1.94 -22.64
CA ASP A 71 5.74 -2.14 -22.04
C ASP A 71 5.79 -1.76 -20.55
N HIS A 72 4.68 -1.31 -19.96
CA HIS A 72 4.61 -0.91 -18.55
C HIS A 72 5.67 0.15 -18.17
N THR A 73 5.89 1.12 -19.07
CA THR A 73 6.86 2.21 -18.86
C THR A 73 6.21 3.51 -18.41
N THR A 74 4.97 3.76 -18.84
CA THR A 74 4.23 4.98 -18.51
C THR A 74 2.98 4.65 -17.70
N LEU A 75 2.87 5.23 -16.51
CA LEU A 75 1.64 5.20 -15.73
C LEU A 75 0.81 6.44 -16.06
N LYS A 76 -0.47 6.22 -16.34
CA LYS A 76 -1.45 7.30 -16.53
C LYS A 76 -2.38 7.36 -15.34
N ILE A 77 -2.28 8.46 -14.60
CA ILE A 77 -3.18 8.80 -13.50
C ILE A 77 -4.62 8.82 -14.03
N GLN A 78 -5.51 8.11 -13.34
CA GLN A 78 -6.94 8.06 -13.63
C GLN A 78 -7.75 8.41 -12.38
N THR A 79 -9.06 8.57 -12.54
CA THR A 79 -9.96 8.75 -11.41
C THR A 79 -9.88 7.53 -10.48
N PRO A 80 -9.72 7.72 -9.16
CA PRO A 80 -9.65 6.61 -8.20
C PRO A 80 -10.89 5.74 -8.33
N GLN A 81 -10.68 4.46 -8.64
CA GLN A 81 -11.74 3.47 -8.82
C GLN A 81 -11.63 2.41 -7.73
N PRO A 82 -12.55 2.38 -6.75
CA PRO A 82 -12.54 1.37 -5.71
C PRO A 82 -12.81 0.01 -6.34
N THR A 83 -11.98 -0.96 -5.97
CA THR A 83 -12.17 -2.35 -6.40
C THR A 83 -12.87 -3.13 -5.29
N PRO A 84 -13.58 -4.23 -5.60
CA PRO A 84 -14.17 -5.10 -4.59
C PRO A 84 -13.13 -5.92 -3.82
N LEU A 85 -11.83 -5.71 -4.07
CA LEU A 85 -10.75 -6.40 -3.40
C LEU A 85 -10.47 -5.71 -2.05
N GLN A 86 -10.57 -6.51 -0.99
CA GLN A 86 -10.31 -6.11 0.38
C GLN A 86 -9.15 -6.95 0.92
N VAL A 87 -8.23 -6.32 1.64
CA VAL A 87 -7.07 -6.96 2.25
C VAL A 87 -7.12 -6.78 3.76
N GLU A 88 -6.72 -7.80 4.53
CA GLU A 88 -6.63 -7.69 5.98
C GLU A 88 -5.37 -6.89 6.37
N LEU A 89 -5.58 -5.72 6.98
CA LEU A 89 -4.52 -4.90 7.58
C LEU A 89 -4.17 -5.35 9.00
N ASP A 90 -5.14 -5.97 9.69
CA ASP A 90 -5.00 -6.47 11.05
C ASP A 90 -4.23 -7.79 11.09
N ARG A 91 -2.92 -7.71 11.33
CA ARG A 91 -2.15 -8.56 12.26
C ARG A 91 -0.82 -7.88 12.60
N GLU A 92 -0.84 -6.60 12.93
CA GLU A 92 0.20 -6.10 13.84
C GLU A 92 -0.37 -6.27 15.24
N ASP A 93 -0.25 -7.51 15.72
CA ASP A 93 -0.11 -7.79 17.14
C ASP A 93 0.82 -6.71 17.69
N ASP A 94 0.28 -5.86 18.56
CA ASP A 94 1.03 -5.39 19.71
C ASP A 94 2.43 -4.83 19.35
N GLN A 95 2.51 -3.72 18.61
CA GLN A 95 3.62 -2.77 18.85
C GLN A 95 3.25 -1.82 20.00
N GLU A 96 2.60 -2.36 21.04
CA GLU A 96 3.03 -2.04 22.39
C GLU A 96 4.52 -2.39 22.43
N THR A 97 5.35 -1.44 22.85
CA THR A 97 6.73 -1.72 23.19
C THR A 97 6.76 -2.06 24.69
N PRO A 98 6.54 -3.30 25.16
CA PRO A 98 6.77 -3.60 26.56
C PRO A 98 8.27 -3.83 26.76
N ALA A 99 8.89 -2.79 27.31
CA ALA A 99 9.99 -2.88 28.25
C ALA A 99 11.23 -3.68 27.81
N ALA A 100 12.24 -2.96 27.34
CA ALA A 100 13.62 -3.27 27.70
C ALA A 100 13.83 -3.04 29.21
N ARG A 101 13.16 -3.83 30.06
CA ARG A 101 13.52 -4.01 31.46
C ARG A 101 14.58 -5.11 31.53
N CYS A 102 15.80 -4.78 31.12
CA CYS A 102 16.97 -5.51 31.62
C CYS A 102 17.32 -4.96 33.00
N SER A 103 16.81 -5.66 34.02
CA SER A 103 17.27 -5.57 35.40
C SER A 103 18.63 -6.27 35.56
N ARG A 104 19.38 -5.85 36.59
CA ARG A 104 20.68 -6.35 37.11
C ARG A 104 21.88 -5.62 36.51
N ARG A 105 22.59 -4.80 37.29
CA ARG A 105 23.27 -5.20 38.54
C ARG A 105 23.51 -4.01 39.45
#